data_AF-A0A8H5FZB5-F1
#
_entry.id   AF-A0A8H5FZB5-F1
#
_cell.length_a   1.000
_cell.length_b   1.000
_cell.length_c   1.000
_cell.angle_alpha   90.00
_cell.angle_beta   90.00
_cell.angle_gamma   90.00
#
_symmetry.space_group_name_H-M   'P 1'
#
loop_
_entity.id
_entity.type
_entity.pdbx_description
1 polymer ?
#
loop_
_entity_poly.entity_id
_entity_poly.type
_entity_poly.pdbx_seq_one_letter_code
_entity_poly.pdbx_strand_id
1 'polypeptide(L)'
;MSFGRGALPELLSSLPRTMATPSSSAKMLHWKKLEHECLESADEVVNMVQKDDIVIFLWSLGTFSSKALLNLLAGTTHDLDWWKFFPQQTRHPTSGAQILLVSMLDIYSYCMIQKKQGFQRILGQMDKVGVKFGTHIWVHDISNPRLLTNGVPDGWDNLKNIFEGDAKLEMDNVTFLSVKWEKDSLEEGQEREQEIRKALESDVERGLAFGQLPVMDKDEAWYVIDGIINPTRDLLDGRAGKDDKSKELGMIADDIWERKRKRDEEARKKAEEERKRAKEDRRVGLLQRELRELYVELDKSEYGKGVQAKFRRADDVQKRIMEPLLALVDKEGLEPKEKDKLERLINEEYLLCLREFRGHFAEVRAMGIEVGYNLREFYGLREPKKKRFGLF
;
A
#
# COMPACT_ATOMS: atom_id res chain seq x y z
N MET A 1 -4.19 -35.45 35.62
CA MET A 1 -5.44 -35.46 34.83
C MET A 1 -5.09 -35.90 33.42
N SER A 2 -5.41 -37.14 33.08
CA SER A 2 -5.20 -37.76 31.76
C SER A 2 -6.42 -37.50 30.87
N PHE A 3 -6.23 -36.79 29.76
CA PHE A 3 -7.28 -36.68 28.74
C PHE A 3 -7.22 -37.88 27.80
N GLY A 4 -8.31 -38.64 27.80
CA GLY A 4 -8.49 -39.86 27.03
C GLY A 4 -8.61 -39.60 25.54
N ARG A 5 -7.98 -40.47 24.76
CA ARG A 5 -8.29 -40.71 23.35
C ARG A 5 -9.64 -41.42 23.29
N GLY A 6 -10.63 -40.81 22.66
CA GLY A 6 -11.94 -41.40 22.44
C GLY A 6 -12.60 -40.88 21.17
N ALA A 7 -12.84 -41.81 20.24
CA ALA A 7 -13.86 -41.81 19.19
C ALA A 7 -13.91 -40.66 18.17
N LEU A 8 -13.28 -40.88 17.01
CA LEU A 8 -13.77 -40.36 15.72
C LEU A 8 -13.27 -41.27 14.57
N PRO A 9 -13.98 -42.38 14.27
CA PRO A 9 -13.94 -42.90 12.91
C PRO A 9 -15.28 -43.54 12.45
N GLU A 10 -16.41 -42.81 12.46
CA GLU A 10 -17.66 -43.34 11.86
C GLU A 10 -18.45 -42.35 10.98
N LEU A 11 -17.98 -41.11 10.80
CA LEU A 11 -18.66 -40.08 9.98
C LEU A 11 -18.09 -39.90 8.56
N LEU A 12 -17.14 -40.75 8.13
CA LEU A 12 -16.54 -40.71 6.78
C LEU A 12 -16.93 -41.90 5.88
N SER A 13 -17.79 -42.81 6.34
CA SER A 13 -18.24 -43.97 5.56
C SER A 13 -19.52 -43.73 4.74
N SER A 14 -20.16 -42.57 4.88
CA SER A 14 -21.41 -42.22 4.16
C SER A 14 -21.22 -41.29 2.96
N LEU A 15 -19.99 -40.95 2.58
CA LEU A 15 -19.75 -40.19 1.35
C LEU A 15 -19.81 -41.13 0.13
N PRO A 16 -20.62 -40.82 -0.91
CA PRO A 16 -20.70 -41.63 -2.11
C PRO A 16 -19.33 -41.68 -2.81
N ARG A 17 -18.62 -42.80 -2.66
CA ARG A 17 -17.44 -43.13 -3.47
C ARG A 17 -17.89 -43.52 -4.87
N THR A 18 -18.23 -42.54 -5.69
CA THR A 18 -18.24 -42.61 -7.16
C THR A 18 -18.45 -41.20 -7.69
N MET A 19 -17.44 -40.34 -7.55
CA MET A 19 -17.27 -39.28 -8.56
C MET A 19 -16.85 -39.99 -9.84
N ALA A 20 -17.84 -40.43 -10.63
CA ALA A 20 -17.61 -40.98 -11.94
C ALA A 20 -16.80 -39.94 -12.72
N THR A 21 -15.61 -40.33 -13.17
CA THR A 21 -14.84 -39.50 -14.09
C THR A 21 -15.71 -39.26 -15.31
N PRO A 22 -15.96 -38.00 -15.71
CA PRO A 22 -16.80 -37.73 -16.86
C PRO A 22 -16.28 -38.51 -18.06
N SER A 23 -17.19 -39.15 -18.78
CA SER A 23 -16.86 -39.95 -19.96
C SER A 23 -16.00 -39.13 -20.92
N SER A 24 -15.11 -39.79 -21.67
CA SER A 24 -14.23 -39.13 -22.64
C SER A 24 -15.00 -38.19 -23.59
N SER A 25 -16.23 -38.57 -23.95
CA SER A 25 -17.15 -37.76 -24.76
C SER A 25 -17.60 -36.46 -24.10
N ALA A 26 -17.95 -36.48 -22.80
CA ALA A 26 -18.36 -35.27 -22.07
C ALA A 26 -17.21 -34.27 -21.93
N LYS A 27 -15.97 -34.75 -21.71
CA LYS A 27 -14.78 -33.91 -21.70
C LYS A 27 -14.54 -33.27 -23.06
N MET A 28 -14.59 -34.06 -24.14
CA MET A 28 -14.42 -33.53 -25.50
C MET A 28 -15.48 -32.48 -25.86
N LEU A 29 -16.74 -32.68 -25.49
CA LEU A 29 -17.81 -31.72 -25.74
C LEU A 29 -17.57 -30.41 -24.96
N HIS A 30 -17.12 -30.52 -23.72
CA HIS A 30 -16.73 -29.36 -22.91
C HIS A 30 -15.58 -28.58 -23.55
N TRP A 31 -14.53 -29.25 -24.03
CA TRP A 31 -13.41 -28.58 -24.69
C TRP A 31 -13.83 -27.83 -25.96
N LYS A 32 -14.61 -28.47 -26.84
CA LYS A 32 -15.15 -27.81 -28.04
C LYS A 32 -15.98 -26.57 -27.71
N LYS A 33 -16.74 -26.61 -26.60
CA LYS A 33 -17.48 -25.45 -26.12
C LYS A 33 -16.53 -24.31 -25.71
N LEU A 34 -15.48 -24.60 -24.93
CA LEU A 34 -14.49 -23.59 -24.52
C LEU A 34 -13.73 -23.00 -25.72
N GLU A 35 -13.40 -23.82 -26.72
CA GLU A 35 -12.78 -23.38 -27.97
C GLU A 35 -13.67 -22.38 -28.73
N HIS A 36 -14.97 -22.69 -28.84
CA HIS A 36 -15.94 -21.81 -29.48
C HIS A 36 -16.10 -20.49 -28.74
N GLU A 37 -16.29 -20.56 -27.42
CA GLU A 37 -16.41 -19.38 -26.54
C GLU A 37 -15.18 -18.47 -26.60
N CYS A 38 -13.98 -19.04 -26.75
CA CYS A 38 -12.75 -18.27 -26.91
C CYS A 38 -12.79 -17.42 -28.20
N LEU A 39 -13.21 -18.00 -29.32
CA LEU A 39 -13.34 -17.28 -30.59
C LEU A 39 -14.49 -16.26 -30.57
N GLU A 40 -15.62 -16.58 -29.94
CA GLU A 40 -16.71 -15.61 -29.74
C GLU A 40 -16.25 -14.40 -28.93
N SER A 41 -15.48 -14.62 -27.86
CA SER A 41 -14.93 -13.50 -27.07
C SER A 41 -13.92 -12.65 -27.84
N ALA A 42 -13.20 -13.22 -28.82
CA ALA A 42 -12.38 -12.44 -29.73
C ALA A 42 -13.24 -11.56 -30.66
N ASP A 43 -14.42 -12.05 -31.05
CA ASP A 43 -15.37 -11.28 -31.86
C ASP A 43 -15.99 -10.12 -31.09
N GLU A 44 -16.20 -10.28 -29.79
CA GLU A 44 -16.59 -9.19 -28.91
C GLU A 44 -15.53 -8.07 -28.92
N VAL A 45 -14.24 -8.41 -28.79
CA VAL A 45 -13.14 -7.43 -28.89
C VAL A 45 -13.17 -6.75 -30.27
N VAL A 46 -13.25 -7.52 -31.36
CA VAL A 46 -13.32 -7.02 -32.75
C VAL A 46 -14.46 -6.02 -32.94
N ASN A 47 -15.63 -6.28 -32.32
CA ASN A 47 -16.80 -5.41 -32.42
C ASN A 47 -16.70 -4.16 -31.54
N MET A 48 -15.88 -4.19 -30.49
CA MET A 48 -15.67 -3.07 -29.56
C MET A 48 -14.56 -2.12 -29.99
N VAL A 49 -13.62 -2.58 -30.82
CA VAL A 49 -12.53 -1.76 -31.36
C VAL A 49 -13.07 -0.67 -32.27
N GLN A 50 -12.69 0.58 -31.98
CA GLN A 50 -13.03 1.75 -32.76
C GLN A 50 -11.77 2.39 -33.35
N LYS A 51 -11.99 3.25 -34.35
CA LYS A 51 -10.93 4.06 -34.94
C LYS A 51 -10.35 4.97 -33.86
N ASP A 52 -9.03 5.14 -33.88
CA ASP A 52 -8.27 5.98 -32.94
C ASP A 52 -8.22 5.49 -31.49
N ASP A 53 -8.77 4.29 -31.18
CA ASP A 53 -8.61 3.66 -29.87
C ASP A 53 -7.15 3.38 -29.53
N ILE A 54 -6.85 3.38 -28.23
CA ILE A 54 -5.64 2.80 -27.65
C ILE A 54 -6.01 1.42 -27.13
N VAL A 55 -5.41 0.36 -27.67
CA VAL A 55 -5.68 -1.02 -27.26
C VAL A 55 -4.52 -1.53 -26.41
N ILE A 56 -4.82 -2.02 -25.21
CA ILE A 56 -3.81 -2.56 -24.28
C ILE A 56 -4.16 -4.01 -23.99
N PHE A 57 -3.30 -4.93 -24.38
CA PHE A 57 -3.45 -6.33 -24.05
C PHE A 57 -2.78 -6.64 -22.72
N LEU A 58 -3.54 -7.14 -21.75
CA LEU A 58 -3.06 -7.58 -20.46
C LEU A 58 -2.94 -9.11 -20.45
N TRP A 59 -1.71 -9.61 -20.37
CA TRP A 59 -1.39 -11.03 -20.30
C TRP A 59 -0.95 -11.36 -18.88
N SER A 60 -1.31 -12.53 -18.38
CA SER A 60 -0.69 -13.08 -17.17
C SER A 60 -0.87 -14.58 -17.11
N LEU A 61 -0.01 -15.22 -16.32
CA LEU A 61 -0.34 -16.54 -15.81
C LEU A 61 -1.33 -16.44 -14.64
N GLY A 62 -2.41 -17.20 -14.73
CA GLY A 62 -3.45 -17.23 -13.71
C GLY A 62 -4.32 -15.98 -13.71
N THR A 63 -5.42 -16.08 -12.97
CA THR A 63 -6.50 -15.08 -13.03
C THR A 63 -6.30 -13.89 -12.11
N PHE A 64 -5.23 -13.83 -11.31
CA PHE A 64 -5.19 -12.88 -10.19
C PHE A 64 -4.50 -11.55 -10.51
N SER A 65 -3.40 -11.55 -11.25
CA SER A 65 -2.56 -10.35 -11.40
C SER A 65 -3.10 -9.39 -12.46
N SER A 66 -3.32 -9.86 -13.68
CA SER A 66 -3.94 -9.04 -14.74
C SER A 66 -5.38 -8.66 -14.40
N LYS A 67 -6.16 -9.54 -13.74
CA LYS A 67 -7.50 -9.20 -13.22
C LYS A 67 -7.47 -8.05 -12.23
N ALA A 68 -6.52 -8.09 -11.27
CA ALA A 68 -6.39 -7.03 -10.29
C ALA A 68 -6.05 -5.70 -10.98
N LEU A 69 -5.12 -5.71 -11.93
CA LEU A 69 -4.75 -4.52 -12.70
C LEU A 69 -5.91 -4.03 -13.59
N LEU A 70 -6.60 -4.93 -14.29
CA LEU A 70 -7.77 -4.62 -15.11
C LEU A 70 -8.87 -3.95 -14.28
N ASN A 71 -9.25 -4.57 -13.16
CA ASN A 71 -10.28 -4.02 -12.27
C ASN A 71 -9.87 -2.65 -11.71
N LEU A 72 -8.59 -2.47 -11.39
CA LEU A 72 -8.04 -1.21 -10.90
C LEU A 72 -8.15 -0.10 -11.95
N LEU A 73 -7.72 -0.37 -13.19
CA LEU A 73 -7.77 0.59 -14.30
C LEU A 73 -9.20 0.90 -14.76
N ALA A 74 -10.06 -0.12 -14.81
CA ALA A 74 -11.48 0.02 -15.18
C ALA A 74 -12.32 0.70 -14.09
N GLY A 75 -11.92 0.58 -12.81
CA GLY A 75 -12.71 1.04 -11.66
C GLY A 75 -13.93 0.17 -11.36
N THR A 76 -13.96 -1.06 -11.88
CA THR A 76 -15.06 -2.02 -11.74
C THR A 76 -14.52 -3.41 -11.44
N THR A 77 -15.24 -4.17 -10.62
CA THR A 77 -14.88 -5.56 -10.32
C THR A 77 -15.56 -6.49 -11.32
N HIS A 78 -14.76 -7.27 -12.05
CA HIS A 78 -15.27 -8.28 -12.96
C HIS A 78 -15.03 -9.68 -12.43
N ASP A 79 -15.93 -10.60 -12.75
CA ASP A 79 -15.62 -12.03 -12.72
C ASP A 79 -15.23 -12.44 -14.12
N LEU A 80 -14.04 -13.03 -14.21
CA LEU A 80 -13.36 -13.27 -15.47
C LEU A 80 -13.23 -14.77 -15.67
N ASP A 81 -13.72 -15.24 -16.81
CA ASP A 81 -13.48 -16.59 -17.29
C ASP A 81 -12.03 -16.68 -17.78
N TRP A 82 -11.30 -17.71 -17.34
CA TRP A 82 -9.87 -17.84 -17.62
C TRP A 82 -9.53 -18.30 -19.04
N TRP A 83 -10.53 -18.58 -19.88
CA TRP A 83 -10.33 -19.08 -21.25
C TRP A 83 -10.76 -18.08 -22.35
N LYS A 84 -11.33 -16.93 -21.98
CA LYS A 84 -11.87 -15.92 -22.90
C LYS A 84 -11.01 -14.66 -22.94
N PHE A 85 -11.10 -13.94 -24.05
CA PHE A 85 -10.68 -12.55 -24.11
C PHE A 85 -11.72 -11.70 -23.36
N PHE A 86 -11.25 -10.79 -22.52
CA PHE A 86 -12.13 -9.90 -21.78
C PHE A 86 -11.88 -8.46 -22.19
N PRO A 87 -12.70 -7.90 -23.10
CA PRO A 87 -12.64 -6.49 -23.45
C PRO A 87 -13.28 -5.63 -22.36
N GLN A 88 -12.63 -4.54 -21.99
CA GLN A 88 -13.15 -3.52 -21.09
C GLN A 88 -12.80 -2.14 -21.64
N GLN A 89 -13.83 -1.37 -21.96
CA GLN A 89 -13.66 0.04 -22.32
C GLN A 89 -13.49 0.88 -21.06
N THR A 90 -12.53 1.80 -21.11
CA THR A 90 -12.33 2.83 -20.08
C THR A 90 -11.84 4.12 -20.74
N ARG A 91 -11.75 5.20 -19.97
CA ARG A 91 -11.16 6.46 -20.43
C ARG A 91 -9.88 6.72 -19.67
N HIS A 92 -8.86 7.13 -20.39
CA HIS A 92 -7.63 7.62 -19.78
C HIS A 92 -7.95 8.82 -18.87
N PRO A 93 -7.49 8.85 -17.62
CA PRO A 93 -7.85 9.92 -16.67
C PRO A 93 -7.38 11.31 -17.14
N THR A 94 -6.17 11.40 -17.69
CA THR A 94 -5.57 12.68 -18.12
C THR A 94 -5.97 13.10 -19.54
N SER A 95 -5.74 12.24 -20.55
CA SER A 95 -5.99 12.59 -21.96
C SER A 95 -7.45 12.46 -22.38
N GLY A 96 -8.30 11.79 -21.59
CA GLY A 96 -9.69 11.48 -21.94
C GLY A 96 -9.85 10.49 -23.10
N ALA A 97 -8.74 9.97 -23.63
CA ALA A 97 -8.70 9.02 -24.74
C ALA A 97 -9.46 7.74 -24.40
N GLN A 98 -10.12 7.18 -25.42
CA GLN A 98 -10.77 5.88 -25.30
C GLN A 98 -9.70 4.79 -25.26
N ILE A 99 -9.76 3.95 -24.23
CA ILE A 99 -8.87 2.81 -24.05
C ILE A 99 -9.71 1.55 -24.05
N LEU A 100 -9.29 0.59 -24.86
CA LEU A 100 -9.79 -0.78 -24.83
C LEU A 100 -8.76 -1.67 -24.15
N LEU A 101 -9.03 -2.02 -22.89
CA LEU A 101 -8.25 -3.01 -22.16
C LEU A 101 -8.72 -4.39 -22.60
N VAL A 102 -7.82 -5.25 -23.04
CA VAL A 102 -8.13 -6.63 -23.43
C VAL A 102 -7.34 -7.56 -22.55
N SER A 103 -7.98 -8.15 -21.55
CA SER A 103 -7.33 -9.13 -20.69
C SER A 103 -7.46 -10.52 -21.29
N MET A 104 -6.35 -11.26 -21.35
CA MET A 104 -6.37 -12.69 -21.64
C MET A 104 -5.80 -13.45 -20.44
N LEU A 105 -6.70 -14.08 -19.70
CA LEU A 105 -6.32 -14.86 -18.54
C LEU A 105 -5.79 -16.23 -18.98
N ASP A 106 -4.78 -16.71 -18.25
CA ASP A 106 -4.23 -18.06 -18.31
C ASP A 106 -3.88 -18.64 -19.69
N ILE A 107 -2.65 -18.41 -20.12
CA ILE A 107 -2.10 -18.97 -21.36
C ILE A 107 -1.66 -20.45 -21.27
N TYR A 108 -1.94 -21.20 -20.19
CA TYR A 108 -1.70 -22.66 -20.14
C TYR A 108 -2.85 -23.51 -20.66
N SER A 109 -3.96 -22.87 -21.04
CA SER A 109 -5.19 -23.59 -21.38
C SER A 109 -5.08 -24.48 -22.62
N TYR A 110 -5.92 -25.52 -22.68
CA TYR A 110 -6.09 -26.44 -23.80
C TYR A 110 -6.49 -25.79 -25.13
N CYS A 111 -6.85 -24.51 -25.16
CA CYS A 111 -7.31 -23.79 -26.37
C CYS A 111 -6.25 -22.86 -26.98
N MET A 112 -4.94 -23.14 -26.82
CA MET A 112 -3.85 -22.31 -27.35
C MET A 112 -4.00 -21.96 -28.84
N ILE A 113 -4.45 -22.92 -29.66
CA ILE A 113 -4.69 -22.70 -31.09
C ILE A 113 -5.77 -21.64 -31.29
N GLN A 114 -6.88 -21.73 -30.56
CA GLN A 114 -7.99 -20.78 -30.63
C GLN A 114 -7.61 -19.42 -30.05
N LYS A 115 -6.78 -19.36 -29.00
CA LYS A 115 -6.22 -18.10 -28.48
C LYS A 115 -5.40 -17.41 -29.55
N LYS A 116 -4.51 -18.14 -30.23
CA LYS A 116 -3.72 -17.63 -31.35
C LYS A 116 -4.61 -17.14 -32.50
N GLN A 117 -5.58 -17.94 -32.92
CA GLN A 117 -6.52 -17.58 -33.99
C GLN A 117 -7.38 -16.36 -33.63
N GLY A 118 -7.95 -16.33 -32.43
CA GLY A 118 -8.75 -15.21 -31.93
C GLY A 118 -7.92 -13.94 -31.84
N PHE A 119 -6.70 -14.03 -31.34
CA PHE A 119 -5.78 -12.90 -31.29
C PHE A 119 -5.38 -12.40 -32.69
N GLN A 120 -5.04 -13.28 -33.63
CA GLN A 120 -4.80 -12.91 -35.03
C GLN A 120 -6.02 -12.23 -35.67
N ARG A 121 -7.23 -12.68 -35.32
CA ARG A 121 -8.48 -12.07 -35.79
C ARG A 121 -8.65 -10.65 -35.24
N ILE A 122 -8.35 -10.44 -33.96
CA ILE A 122 -8.36 -9.10 -33.32
C ILE A 122 -7.36 -8.18 -34.03
N LEU A 123 -6.10 -8.60 -34.20
CA LEU A 123 -5.07 -7.79 -34.85
C LEU A 123 -5.45 -7.42 -36.30
N GLY A 124 -5.95 -8.39 -37.07
CA GLY A 124 -6.42 -8.14 -38.43
C GLY A 124 -7.59 -7.17 -38.50
N GLN A 125 -8.42 -7.06 -37.45
CA GLN A 125 -9.46 -6.02 -37.36
C GLN A 125 -8.88 -4.67 -36.97
N MET A 126 -7.97 -4.62 -35.99
CA MET A 126 -7.32 -3.38 -35.55
C MET A 126 -6.66 -2.65 -36.73
N ASP A 127 -5.98 -3.40 -37.60
CA ASP A 127 -5.39 -2.88 -38.84
C ASP A 127 -6.43 -2.28 -39.79
N LYS A 128 -7.57 -2.95 -39.97
CA LYS A 128 -8.64 -2.50 -40.88
C LYS A 128 -9.35 -1.25 -40.38
N VAL A 129 -9.56 -1.15 -39.08
CA VAL A 129 -10.26 -0.04 -38.43
C VAL A 129 -9.37 1.20 -38.29
N GLY A 130 -8.04 1.02 -38.39
CA GLY A 130 -7.08 2.10 -38.20
C GLY A 130 -6.94 2.46 -36.73
N VAL A 131 -6.79 1.43 -35.88
CA VAL A 131 -6.45 1.62 -34.46
C VAL A 131 -5.13 2.37 -34.37
N LYS A 132 -5.07 3.36 -33.46
CA LYS A 132 -3.93 4.26 -33.35
C LYS A 132 -2.71 3.58 -32.74
N PHE A 133 -2.95 2.68 -31.77
CA PHE A 133 -1.89 2.12 -30.95
C PHE A 133 -2.31 0.80 -30.29
N GLY A 134 -1.40 -0.17 -30.30
CA GLY A 134 -1.52 -1.45 -29.59
C GLY A 134 -0.26 -1.74 -28.78
N THR A 135 -0.40 -2.10 -27.50
CA THR A 135 0.72 -2.58 -26.67
C THR A 135 0.35 -3.82 -25.88
N HIS A 136 1.36 -4.63 -25.54
CA HIS A 136 1.20 -5.87 -24.81
C HIS A 136 1.91 -5.79 -23.46
N ILE A 137 1.19 -6.01 -22.38
CA ILE A 137 1.72 -5.96 -21.02
C ILE A 137 1.60 -7.34 -20.40
N TRP A 138 2.72 -7.94 -20.06
CA TRP A 138 2.77 -9.13 -19.23
C TRP A 138 2.77 -8.72 -17.76
N VAL A 139 1.71 -9.05 -17.03
CA VAL A 139 1.55 -8.71 -15.62
C VAL A 139 2.00 -9.88 -14.75
N HIS A 140 3.07 -9.69 -13.99
CA HIS A 140 3.66 -10.72 -13.12
C HIS A 140 3.62 -10.32 -11.64
N ASP A 141 3.14 -11.24 -10.79
CA ASP A 141 3.20 -11.08 -9.33
C ASP A 141 4.60 -11.41 -8.85
N ILE A 142 5.43 -10.38 -8.60
CA ILE A 142 6.83 -10.59 -8.18
C ILE A 142 6.91 -11.29 -6.80
N SER A 143 5.82 -11.23 -6.04
CA SER A 143 5.69 -11.87 -4.73
C SER A 143 5.42 -13.36 -4.78
N ASN A 144 5.24 -13.93 -5.97
CA ASN A 144 4.87 -15.33 -6.10
C ASN A 144 5.90 -16.11 -6.93
N PRO A 145 6.96 -16.65 -6.30
CA PRO A 145 8.00 -17.40 -7.00
C PRO A 145 7.48 -18.69 -7.65
N ARG A 146 6.27 -19.15 -7.32
CA ARG A 146 5.64 -20.32 -7.98
C ARG A 146 5.16 -20.03 -9.40
N LEU A 147 5.23 -18.77 -9.84
CA LEU A 147 4.93 -18.37 -11.22
C LEU A 147 6.20 -18.31 -12.08
N LEU A 148 7.30 -18.88 -11.59
CA LEU A 148 8.58 -18.95 -12.30
C LEU A 148 9.01 -20.41 -12.48
N THR A 149 9.43 -20.74 -13.69
CA THR A 149 10.11 -22.00 -14.03
C THR A 149 11.50 -21.65 -14.52
N ASN A 150 12.52 -21.96 -13.71
CA ASN A 150 13.93 -21.63 -13.99
C ASN A 150 14.17 -20.11 -14.19
N GLY A 151 13.49 -19.28 -13.39
CA GLY A 151 13.55 -17.81 -13.49
C GLY A 151 12.71 -17.21 -14.62
N VAL A 152 12.20 -18.02 -15.55
CA VAL A 152 11.31 -17.57 -16.61
C VAL A 152 9.87 -17.53 -16.09
N PRO A 153 9.09 -16.45 -16.35
CA PRO A 153 7.66 -16.42 -16.06
C PRO A 153 6.95 -17.60 -16.70
N ASP A 154 6.21 -18.35 -15.90
CA ASP A 154 5.47 -19.50 -16.38
C ASP A 154 4.49 -19.08 -17.50
N GLY A 155 4.51 -19.83 -18.60
CA GLY A 155 3.68 -19.54 -19.78
C GLY A 155 4.31 -18.53 -20.74
N TRP A 156 5.46 -17.93 -20.43
CA TRP A 156 6.14 -17.00 -21.33
C TRP A 156 6.34 -17.56 -22.76
N ASP A 157 6.73 -18.83 -22.87
CA ASP A 157 6.85 -19.50 -24.17
C ASP A 157 5.51 -19.65 -24.89
N ASN A 158 4.41 -19.84 -24.16
CA ASN A 158 3.07 -19.87 -24.74
C ASN A 158 2.68 -18.51 -25.30
N LEU A 159 3.05 -17.40 -24.63
CA LEU A 159 2.85 -16.06 -25.18
C LEU A 159 3.62 -15.90 -26.50
N LYS A 160 4.90 -16.29 -26.52
CA LYS A 160 5.70 -16.25 -27.76
C LYS A 160 5.07 -17.09 -28.87
N ASN A 161 4.53 -18.26 -28.55
CA ASN A 161 3.82 -19.11 -29.52
C ASN A 161 2.54 -18.46 -30.07
N ILE A 162 1.83 -17.67 -29.26
CA ILE A 162 0.67 -16.87 -29.72
C ILE A 162 1.13 -15.80 -30.71
N PHE A 163 2.27 -15.16 -30.45
CA PHE A 163 2.82 -14.09 -31.30
C PHE A 163 3.51 -14.61 -32.57
N GLU A 164 3.97 -15.86 -32.55
CA GLU A 164 4.72 -16.46 -33.65
C GLU A 164 3.94 -16.40 -34.98
N GLY A 165 4.62 -15.92 -36.03
CA GLY A 165 4.07 -15.80 -37.39
C GLY A 165 3.46 -14.44 -37.70
N ASP A 166 3.41 -13.51 -36.75
CA ASP A 166 3.04 -12.12 -37.00
C ASP A 166 4.27 -11.21 -36.94
N ALA A 167 4.67 -10.65 -38.09
CA ALA A 167 5.86 -9.80 -38.19
C ALA A 167 5.72 -8.47 -37.43
N LYS A 168 4.51 -8.08 -37.00
CA LYS A 168 4.28 -6.84 -36.25
C LYS A 168 4.48 -7.00 -34.74
N LEU A 169 4.55 -8.24 -34.26
CA LEU A 169 4.67 -8.56 -32.84
C LEU A 169 6.11 -8.86 -32.47
N GLU A 170 6.91 -7.81 -32.42
CA GLU A 170 8.26 -7.87 -31.85
C GLU A 170 8.23 -7.70 -30.33
N MET A 171 9.30 -8.14 -29.66
CA MET A 171 9.38 -8.08 -28.19
C MET A 171 9.46 -6.65 -27.64
N ASP A 172 9.81 -5.66 -28.46
CA ASP A 172 9.80 -4.23 -28.11
C ASP A 172 8.40 -3.66 -27.88
N ASN A 173 7.38 -4.30 -28.46
CA ASN A 173 5.96 -4.01 -28.20
C ASN A 173 5.43 -4.67 -26.93
N VAL A 174 6.24 -5.52 -26.29
CA VAL A 174 5.92 -6.21 -25.04
C VAL A 174 6.57 -5.48 -23.87
N THR A 175 5.83 -5.35 -22.77
CA THR A 175 6.36 -4.83 -21.51
C THR A 175 6.06 -5.82 -20.40
N PHE A 176 7.12 -6.25 -19.72
CA PHE A 176 7.02 -7.01 -18.49
C PHE A 176 6.72 -6.04 -17.34
N LEU A 177 5.56 -6.17 -16.72
CA LEU A 177 5.11 -5.35 -15.59
C LEU A 177 5.08 -6.19 -14.31
N SER A 178 6.03 -5.95 -13.42
CA SER A 178 6.08 -6.56 -12.10
C SER A 178 5.15 -5.79 -11.13
N VAL A 179 4.26 -6.52 -10.45
CA VAL A 179 3.26 -5.96 -9.52
C VAL A 179 3.40 -6.59 -8.13
N LYS A 180 2.70 -6.01 -7.15
CA LYS A 180 2.61 -6.48 -5.75
C LYS A 180 3.92 -6.47 -4.98
N TRP A 181 4.77 -5.51 -5.28
CA TRP A 181 6.01 -5.25 -4.55
C TRP A 181 5.80 -4.94 -3.08
N GLU A 182 4.61 -4.48 -2.67
CA GLU A 182 4.29 -4.23 -1.27
C GLU A 182 4.23 -5.48 -0.38
N LYS A 183 4.31 -6.69 -0.96
CA LYS A 183 4.27 -7.95 -0.23
C LYS A 183 5.64 -8.49 0.17
N ASP A 184 6.70 -8.02 -0.47
CA ASP A 184 8.08 -8.39 -0.15
C ASP A 184 8.88 -7.15 0.29
N SER A 185 10.10 -7.38 0.76
CA SER A 185 11.07 -6.29 0.89
C SER A 185 11.49 -5.78 -0.50
N LEU A 186 11.97 -4.54 -0.57
CA LEU A 186 12.48 -3.97 -1.81
C LEU A 186 13.65 -4.80 -2.36
N GLU A 187 14.54 -5.26 -1.46
CA GLU A 187 15.71 -6.06 -1.81
C GLU A 187 15.32 -7.42 -2.41
N GLU A 188 14.37 -8.14 -1.80
CA GLU A 188 13.90 -9.43 -2.32
C GLU A 188 13.18 -9.26 -3.67
N GLY A 189 12.37 -8.22 -3.82
CA GLY A 189 11.72 -7.93 -5.10
C GLY A 189 12.74 -7.62 -6.21
N GLN A 190 13.78 -6.84 -5.89
CA GLN A 190 14.85 -6.49 -6.84
C GLN A 190 15.66 -7.71 -7.25
N GLU A 191 16.01 -8.58 -6.31
CA GLU A 191 16.71 -9.84 -6.59
C GLU A 191 15.89 -10.71 -7.55
N ARG A 192 14.59 -10.91 -7.28
CA ARG A 192 13.71 -11.70 -8.15
C ARG A 192 13.52 -11.08 -9.53
N GLU A 193 13.37 -9.76 -9.65
CA GLU A 193 13.26 -9.12 -10.96
C GLU A 193 14.58 -9.26 -11.74
N GLN A 194 15.73 -9.16 -11.08
CA GLN A 194 17.03 -9.41 -11.72
C GLN A 194 17.17 -10.85 -12.22
N GLU A 195 16.72 -11.84 -11.45
CA GLU A 195 16.66 -13.24 -11.88
C GLU A 195 15.81 -13.41 -13.14
N ILE A 196 14.62 -12.80 -13.17
CA ILE A 196 13.72 -12.83 -14.33
C ILE A 196 14.37 -12.14 -15.53
N ARG A 197 14.97 -10.97 -15.33
CA ARG A 197 15.64 -10.20 -16.39
C ARG A 197 16.78 -10.99 -17.02
N LYS A 198 17.55 -11.71 -16.20
CA LYS A 198 18.61 -12.61 -16.66
C LYS A 198 18.04 -13.82 -17.40
N ALA A 199 16.94 -14.40 -16.92
CA ALA A 199 16.28 -15.51 -17.61
C ALA A 199 15.65 -15.10 -18.95
N LEU A 200 15.28 -13.81 -19.09
CA LEU A 200 14.71 -13.21 -20.30
C LEU A 200 15.73 -12.38 -21.11
N GLU A 201 17.03 -12.59 -20.91
CA GLU A 201 18.09 -11.76 -21.52
C GLU A 201 17.96 -11.65 -23.05
N SER A 202 17.69 -12.76 -23.75
CA SER A 202 17.48 -12.73 -25.20
C SER A 202 16.25 -11.93 -25.64
N ASP A 203 15.17 -11.94 -24.85
CA ASP A 203 13.99 -11.14 -25.15
C ASP A 203 14.21 -9.65 -24.83
N VAL A 204 15.02 -9.36 -23.80
CA VAL A 204 15.51 -8.00 -23.47
C VAL A 204 16.36 -7.43 -24.60
N GLU A 205 17.30 -8.21 -25.14
CA GLU A 205 18.11 -7.82 -26.30
C GLU A 205 17.25 -7.51 -27.54
N ARG A 206 16.07 -8.15 -27.63
CA ARG A 206 15.08 -7.89 -28.68
C ARG A 206 14.14 -6.73 -28.38
N GLY A 207 14.29 -6.09 -27.22
CA GLY A 207 13.59 -4.86 -26.84
C GLY A 207 12.53 -5.00 -25.75
N LEU A 208 12.37 -6.19 -25.12
CA LEU A 208 11.45 -6.35 -24.00
C LEU A 208 11.75 -5.32 -22.90
N ALA A 209 10.77 -4.46 -22.62
CA ALA A 209 10.88 -3.46 -21.57
C ALA A 209 10.40 -4.01 -20.23
N PHE A 210 10.94 -3.47 -19.13
CA PHE A 210 10.53 -3.79 -17.77
C PHE A 210 9.93 -2.55 -17.13
N GLY A 211 8.73 -2.69 -16.56
CA GLY A 211 8.07 -1.70 -15.72
C GLY A 211 7.77 -2.30 -14.35
N GLN A 212 7.72 -1.44 -13.34
CA GLN A 212 7.36 -1.82 -11.99
C GLN A 212 6.11 -1.05 -11.57
N LEU A 213 5.17 -1.74 -10.90
CA LEU A 213 4.07 -1.11 -10.18
C LEU A 213 4.21 -1.43 -8.68
N PRO A 214 4.93 -0.58 -7.93
CA PRO A 214 5.26 -0.83 -6.53
C PRO A 214 4.08 -0.92 -5.57
N VAL A 215 2.95 -0.31 -5.95
CA VAL A 215 1.72 -0.24 -5.17
C VAL A 215 0.55 -0.38 -6.14
N MET A 216 -0.39 -1.28 -5.83
CA MET A 216 -1.63 -1.47 -6.58
C MET A 216 -2.64 -0.35 -6.30
N ASP A 217 -2.27 0.88 -6.63
CA ASP A 217 -3.09 2.09 -6.55
C ASP A 217 -3.49 2.56 -7.96
N LYS A 218 -4.69 3.13 -8.10
CA LYS A 218 -5.25 3.48 -9.41
C LYS A 218 -4.46 4.57 -10.11
N ASP A 219 -4.03 5.60 -9.38
CA ASP A 219 -3.34 6.74 -9.97
C ASP A 219 -1.91 6.33 -10.34
N GLU A 220 -1.23 5.55 -9.49
CA GLU A 220 0.10 5.01 -9.79
C GLU A 220 0.04 4.02 -10.97
N ALA A 221 -1.00 3.19 -11.06
CA ALA A 221 -1.18 2.28 -12.20
C ALA A 221 -1.32 3.05 -13.52
N TRP A 222 -2.13 4.10 -13.55
CA TRP A 222 -2.25 4.95 -14.75
C TRP A 222 -0.94 5.67 -15.07
N TYR A 223 -0.19 6.13 -14.06
CA TYR A 223 1.12 6.75 -14.27
C TYR A 223 2.13 5.79 -14.93
N VAL A 224 2.16 4.53 -14.49
CA VAL A 224 2.99 3.49 -15.15
C VAL A 224 2.49 3.20 -16.57
N ILE A 225 1.17 3.10 -16.77
CA ILE A 225 0.58 2.85 -18.10
C ILE A 225 0.91 4.00 -19.07
N ASP A 226 0.89 5.26 -18.62
CA ASP A 226 1.35 6.41 -19.42
C ASP A 226 2.81 6.24 -19.87
N GLY A 227 3.69 5.81 -18.95
CA GLY A 227 5.08 5.47 -19.25
C GLY A 227 5.28 4.29 -20.20
N ILE A 228 4.27 3.42 -20.35
CA ILE A 228 4.30 2.33 -21.34
C ILE A 228 3.78 2.81 -22.69
N ILE A 229 2.68 3.59 -22.70
CA ILE A 229 2.02 4.04 -23.92
C ILE A 229 2.90 5.05 -24.67
N ASN A 230 3.42 6.08 -23.99
CA ASN A 230 4.09 7.20 -24.66
C ASN A 230 5.36 6.77 -25.42
N PRO A 231 6.31 6.02 -24.82
CA PRO A 231 7.53 5.63 -25.51
C PRO A 231 7.25 4.64 -26.64
N THR A 232 6.29 3.74 -26.44
CA THR A 232 5.91 2.78 -27.48
C THR A 232 5.28 3.51 -28.67
N ARG A 233 4.48 4.56 -28.43
CA ARG A 233 3.92 5.39 -29.49
C ARG A 233 5.02 6.11 -30.26
N ASP A 234 5.97 6.71 -29.55
CA ASP A 234 7.11 7.39 -30.18
C ASP A 234 8.02 6.42 -30.94
N LEU A 235 8.19 5.18 -30.46
CA LEU A 235 8.92 4.12 -31.16
C LEU A 235 8.22 3.73 -32.47
N LEU A 236 6.89 3.55 -32.44
CA LEU A 236 6.10 3.26 -33.65
C LEU A 236 6.11 4.41 -34.66
N ASP A 237 6.17 5.65 -34.18
CA ASP A 237 6.31 6.85 -35.02
C ASP A 237 7.77 7.06 -35.50
N GLY A 238 8.72 6.18 -35.12
CA GLY A 238 10.14 6.26 -35.48
C GLY A 238 10.91 7.41 -34.81
N ARG A 239 10.39 7.95 -33.70
CA ARG A 239 10.92 9.11 -32.98
C ARG A 239 11.79 8.77 -31.78
N ALA A 240 11.64 7.58 -31.21
CA ALA A 240 12.38 7.12 -30.03
C ALA A 240 13.25 5.90 -30.33
N GLY A 241 14.36 5.76 -29.60
CA GLY A 241 15.18 4.55 -29.60
C GLY A 241 14.61 3.49 -28.64
N LYS A 242 14.98 2.22 -28.85
CA LYS A 242 14.54 1.09 -27.98
C LYS A 242 14.95 1.29 -26.50
N ASP A 243 16.09 1.94 -26.28
CA ASP A 243 16.64 2.17 -24.94
C ASP A 243 15.85 3.23 -24.14
N ASP A 244 15.13 4.14 -24.83
CA ASP A 244 14.41 5.24 -24.19
C ASP A 244 13.25 4.73 -23.33
N LYS A 245 12.50 3.73 -23.81
CA LYS A 245 11.37 3.13 -23.10
C LYS A 245 11.77 2.49 -21.78
N SER A 246 12.83 1.68 -21.78
CA SER A 246 13.30 1.02 -20.55
C SER A 246 13.82 2.02 -19.53
N LYS A 247 14.51 3.07 -19.99
CA LYS A 247 15.01 4.14 -19.12
C LYS A 247 13.87 4.94 -18.48
N GLU A 248 12.85 5.29 -19.26
CA GLU A 248 11.68 6.02 -18.76
C GLU A 248 10.92 5.21 -17.71
N LEU A 249 10.68 3.92 -17.97
CA LEU A 249 10.03 3.05 -17.00
C LEU A 249 10.83 2.87 -15.71
N GLY A 250 12.16 2.81 -15.80
CA GLY A 250 13.03 2.81 -14.61
C GLY A 250 12.91 4.09 -13.79
N MET A 251 12.89 5.26 -14.45
CA MET A 251 12.71 6.55 -13.77
C MET A 251 11.33 6.66 -13.11
N ILE A 252 10.27 6.15 -13.75
CA ILE A 252 8.92 6.11 -13.19
C ILE A 252 8.89 5.24 -11.93
N ALA A 253 9.49 4.05 -11.98
CA ALA A 253 9.57 3.16 -10.83
C ALA A 253 10.26 3.83 -9.63
N ASP A 254 11.42 4.46 -9.87
CA ASP A 254 12.17 5.19 -8.83
C ASP A 254 11.35 6.32 -8.20
N ASP A 255 10.61 7.09 -9.02
CA ASP A 255 9.72 8.17 -8.54
C ASP A 255 8.57 7.62 -7.69
N ILE A 256 7.92 6.52 -8.10
CA ILE A 256 6.85 5.88 -7.30
C ILE A 256 7.40 5.41 -5.94
N TRP A 257 8.59 4.80 -5.93
CA TRP A 257 9.25 4.37 -4.70
C TRP A 257 9.59 5.55 -3.77
N GLU A 258 10.07 6.65 -4.33
CA GLU A 258 10.35 7.88 -3.57
C GLU A 258 9.08 8.45 -2.95
N ARG A 259 7.99 8.55 -3.72
CA ARG A 259 6.67 9.00 -3.20
C ARG A 259 6.15 8.09 -2.09
N LYS A 260 6.27 6.77 -2.26
CA LYS A 260 5.89 5.80 -1.22
C LYS A 260 6.71 6.00 0.06
N ARG A 261 8.04 6.11 -0.06
CA ARG A 261 8.93 6.32 1.09
C ARG A 261 8.59 7.59 1.87
N LYS A 262 8.31 8.69 1.16
CA LYS A 262 7.88 9.95 1.78
C LYS A 262 6.55 9.79 2.53
N ARG A 263 5.54 9.17 1.92
CA ARG A 263 4.25 8.89 2.56
C ARG A 263 4.42 8.05 3.83
N ASP A 264 5.23 7.00 3.77
CA ASP A 264 5.50 6.12 4.92
C ASP A 264 6.24 6.86 6.04
N GLU A 265 7.22 7.71 5.70
CA GLU A 265 7.93 8.53 6.67
C GLU A 265 7.01 9.56 7.34
N GLU A 266 6.16 10.24 6.59
CA GLU A 266 5.16 11.18 7.09
C GLU A 266 4.13 10.48 7.98
N ALA A 267 3.61 9.33 7.55
CA ALA A 267 2.69 8.51 8.35
C ALA A 267 3.33 8.07 9.66
N ARG A 268 4.62 7.66 9.64
CA ARG A 268 5.37 7.29 10.83
C ARG A 268 5.56 8.48 11.77
N LYS A 269 5.94 9.65 11.25
CA LYS A 269 6.08 10.89 12.04
C LYS A 269 4.75 11.26 12.70
N LYS A 270 3.66 11.25 11.93
CA LYS A 270 2.30 11.52 12.44
C LYS A 270 1.89 10.54 13.53
N ALA A 271 2.10 9.24 13.33
CA ALA A 271 1.78 8.22 14.33
C ALA A 271 2.62 8.37 15.61
N GLU A 272 3.90 8.77 15.49
CA GLU A 272 4.75 9.07 16.64
C GLU A 272 4.26 10.29 17.42
N GLU A 273 3.87 11.37 16.72
CA GLU A 273 3.28 12.56 17.33
C GLU A 273 1.96 12.26 18.04
N GLU A 274 1.04 11.54 17.39
CA GLU A 274 -0.22 11.09 18.01
C GLU A 274 0.05 10.23 19.25
N ARG A 275 1.04 9.33 19.20
CA ARG A 275 1.45 8.54 20.37
C ARG A 275 2.02 9.40 21.49
N LYS A 276 2.80 10.44 21.17
CA LYS A 276 3.32 11.40 22.17
C LYS A 276 2.18 12.19 22.80
N ARG A 277 1.24 12.71 22.00
CA ARG A 277 0.03 13.40 22.50
C ARG A 277 -0.81 12.50 23.40
N ALA A 278 -1.11 11.28 22.98
CA ALA A 278 -1.88 10.33 23.77
C ALA A 278 -1.21 9.96 25.11
N LYS A 279 0.13 9.88 25.14
CA LYS A 279 0.88 9.68 26.40
C LYS A 279 0.75 10.89 27.33
N GLU A 280 0.84 12.10 26.78
CA GLU A 280 0.72 13.32 27.56
C GLU A 280 -0.71 13.52 28.08
N ASP A 281 -1.74 13.30 27.25
CA ASP A 281 -3.14 13.34 27.67
C ASP A 281 -3.43 12.36 28.81
N ARG A 282 -2.88 11.14 28.69
CA ARG A 282 -2.97 10.14 29.77
C ARG A 282 -2.29 10.63 31.05
N ARG A 283 -1.11 11.25 30.94
CA ARG A 283 -0.36 11.81 32.07
C ARG A 283 -1.14 12.95 32.74
N VAL A 284 -1.69 13.89 31.96
CA VAL A 284 -2.54 14.99 32.43
C VAL A 284 -3.77 14.42 33.16
N GLY A 285 -4.44 13.42 32.59
CA GLY A 285 -5.58 12.78 33.23
C GLY A 285 -5.26 12.12 34.58
N LEU A 286 -4.07 11.53 34.73
CA LEU A 286 -3.59 11.01 36.02
C LEU A 286 -3.30 12.12 37.03
N LEU A 287 -2.61 13.19 36.61
CA LEU A 287 -2.32 14.34 37.48
C LEU A 287 -3.60 15.00 37.98
N GLN A 288 -4.57 15.22 37.10
CA GLN A 288 -5.87 15.79 37.47
C GLN A 288 -6.64 14.90 38.44
N ARG A 289 -6.56 13.57 38.27
CA ARG A 289 -7.18 12.62 39.20
C ARG A 289 -6.56 12.70 40.58
N GLU A 290 -5.24 12.59 40.68
CA GLU A 290 -4.54 12.69 41.96
C GLU A 290 -4.77 14.07 42.63
N LEU A 291 -4.85 15.15 41.84
CA LEU A 291 -5.14 16.47 42.38
C LEU A 291 -6.55 16.56 42.96
N ARG A 292 -7.55 15.96 42.30
CA ARG A 292 -8.92 15.87 42.84
C ARG A 292 -8.98 15.05 44.12
N GLU A 293 -8.29 13.91 44.17
CA GLU A 293 -8.19 13.07 45.36
C GLU A 293 -7.55 13.84 46.53
N LEU A 294 -6.46 14.56 46.26
CA LEU A 294 -5.82 15.42 47.25
C LEU A 294 -6.76 16.51 47.77
N TYR A 295 -7.56 17.13 46.90
CA TYR A 295 -8.53 18.15 47.30
C TYR A 295 -9.61 17.58 48.22
N VAL A 296 -10.09 16.35 47.96
CA VAL A 296 -11.04 15.67 48.86
C VAL A 296 -10.44 15.43 50.24
N GLU A 297 -9.17 15.04 50.32
CA GLU A 297 -8.47 14.87 51.60
C GLU A 297 -8.29 16.20 52.36
N LEU A 298 -7.95 17.27 51.64
CA LEU A 298 -7.78 18.60 52.25
C LEU A 298 -9.09 19.15 52.82
N ASP A 299 -10.23 18.88 52.18
CA ASP A 299 -11.54 19.38 52.60
C ASP A 299 -12.02 18.78 53.94
N LYS A 300 -11.36 17.73 54.45
CA LYS A 300 -11.67 17.10 55.74
C LYS A 300 -11.29 17.94 56.96
N SER A 301 -10.53 19.04 56.80
CA SER A 301 -10.12 19.91 57.90
C SER A 301 -10.16 21.40 57.52
N GLU A 302 -10.40 22.29 58.49
CA GLU A 302 -10.40 23.74 58.24
C GLU A 302 -9.04 24.25 57.76
N TYR A 303 -7.95 23.73 58.34
CA TYR A 303 -6.60 24.05 57.89
C TYR A 303 -6.36 23.56 56.45
N GLY A 304 -6.80 22.34 56.11
CA GLY A 304 -6.70 21.79 54.76
C GLY A 304 -7.47 22.59 53.71
N LYS A 305 -8.69 23.05 54.01
CA LYS A 305 -9.43 23.99 53.14
C LYS A 305 -8.63 25.27 52.88
N GLY A 306 -7.93 25.79 53.90
CA GLY A 306 -7.01 26.91 53.75
C GLY A 306 -5.87 26.65 52.77
N VAL A 307 -5.25 25.46 52.84
CA VAL A 307 -4.20 25.01 51.90
C VAL A 307 -4.77 24.81 50.48
N GLN A 308 -5.95 24.20 50.36
CA GLN A 308 -6.66 24.02 49.09
C GLN A 308 -6.94 25.39 48.41
N ALA A 309 -7.37 26.39 49.18
CA ALA A 309 -7.58 27.75 48.68
C ALA A 309 -6.27 28.44 48.22
N LYS A 310 -5.11 28.07 48.78
CA LYS A 310 -3.82 28.53 48.26
C LYS A 310 -3.52 27.88 46.90
N PHE A 311 -3.71 26.57 46.75
CA PHE A 311 -3.53 25.88 45.47
C PHE A 311 -4.40 26.48 44.36
N ARG A 312 -5.69 26.73 44.63
CA ARG A 312 -6.60 27.34 43.63
C ARG A 312 -6.15 28.74 43.24
N ARG A 313 -5.73 29.57 44.21
CA ARG A 313 -5.20 30.90 43.92
C ARG A 313 -3.92 30.85 43.07
N ALA A 314 -3.00 29.94 43.39
CA ALA A 314 -1.78 29.75 42.61
C ALA A 314 -2.09 29.28 41.18
N ASP A 315 -3.02 28.34 41.00
CA ASP A 315 -3.48 27.87 39.68
C ASP A 315 -4.14 29.01 38.86
N ASP A 316 -5.00 29.82 39.50
CA ASP A 316 -5.65 30.96 38.83
C ASP A 316 -4.64 32.03 38.38
N VAL A 317 -3.65 32.35 39.23
CA VAL A 317 -2.58 33.28 38.88
C VAL A 317 -1.74 32.71 37.74
N GLN A 318 -1.38 31.42 37.83
CA GLN A 318 -0.62 30.75 36.79
C GLN A 318 -1.36 30.78 35.45
N LYS A 319 -2.65 30.44 35.39
CA LYS A 319 -3.43 30.48 34.13
C LYS A 319 -3.45 31.87 33.51
N ARG A 320 -3.68 32.91 34.32
CA ARG A 320 -3.69 34.30 33.85
C ARG A 320 -2.37 34.75 33.22
N ILE A 321 -1.24 34.21 33.69
CA ILE A 321 0.09 34.55 33.17
C ILE A 321 0.48 33.64 32.00
N MET A 322 0.28 32.32 32.16
CA MET A 322 0.79 31.32 31.22
C MET A 322 -0.05 31.24 29.94
N GLU A 323 -1.37 31.34 30.01
CA GLU A 323 -2.23 31.20 28.81
C GLU A 323 -1.92 32.27 27.74
N PRO A 324 -1.78 33.57 28.07
CA PRO A 324 -1.39 34.57 27.07
C PRO A 324 0.00 34.33 26.49
N LEU A 325 0.96 33.89 27.31
CA LEU A 325 2.33 33.62 26.85
C LEU A 325 2.37 32.43 25.89
N LEU A 326 1.66 31.35 26.21
CA LEU A 326 1.55 30.17 25.34
C LEU A 326 0.86 30.52 24.02
N ALA A 327 -0.25 31.29 24.07
CA ALA A 327 -0.94 31.75 22.87
C ALA A 327 -0.05 32.63 21.96
N LEU A 328 0.89 33.38 22.54
CA LEU A 328 1.88 34.14 21.77
C LEU A 328 2.88 33.21 21.08
N VAL A 329 3.36 32.13 21.71
CA VAL A 329 4.31 31.19 21.09
C VAL A 329 3.74 30.51 19.86
N ASP A 330 2.44 30.21 19.88
CA ASP A 330 1.74 29.53 18.79
C ASP A 330 1.41 30.46 17.62
N LYS A 331 1.68 31.77 17.74
CA LYS A 331 1.39 32.74 16.68
C LYS A 331 2.35 32.57 15.50
N GLU A 332 1.79 32.33 14.31
CA GLU A 332 2.55 32.29 13.07
C GLU A 332 3.25 33.63 12.79
N GLY A 333 4.46 33.57 12.22
CA GLY A 333 5.23 34.76 11.81
C GLY A 333 6.09 35.40 12.90
N LEU A 334 6.25 34.76 14.06
CA LEU A 334 7.27 35.16 15.04
C LEU A 334 8.68 34.86 14.52
N GLU A 335 9.57 35.85 14.62
CA GLU A 335 10.98 35.66 14.30
C GLU A 335 11.61 34.67 15.29
N PRO A 336 12.56 33.81 14.85
CA PRO A 336 13.18 32.81 15.73
C PRO A 336 13.73 33.37 17.05
N LYS A 337 14.36 34.56 17.00
CA LYS A 337 14.90 35.23 18.20
C LYS A 337 13.82 35.67 19.20
N GLU A 338 12.64 36.04 18.71
CA GLU A 338 11.50 36.45 19.55
C GLU A 338 10.87 35.22 20.20
N LYS A 339 10.76 34.12 19.45
CA LYS A 339 10.32 32.83 19.97
C LYS A 339 11.23 32.33 21.09
N ASP A 340 12.55 32.36 20.90
CA ASP A 340 13.52 31.98 21.94
C ASP A 340 13.44 32.85 23.21
N LYS A 341 13.11 34.14 23.05
CA LYS A 341 12.90 35.04 24.19
C LYS A 341 11.62 34.69 24.95
N LEU A 342 10.55 34.38 24.22
CA LEU A 342 9.27 34.02 24.79
C LEU A 342 9.30 32.65 25.49
N GLU A 343 9.98 31.66 24.91
CA GLU A 343 10.20 30.34 25.53
C GLU A 343 10.98 30.46 26.85
N ARG A 344 11.99 31.34 26.90
CA ARG A 344 12.70 31.63 28.17
C ARG A 344 11.79 32.23 29.23
N LEU A 345 10.96 33.20 28.86
CA LEU A 345 10.01 33.82 29.79
C LEU A 345 8.99 32.80 30.32
N ILE A 346 8.44 31.96 29.45
CA ILE A 346 7.54 30.86 29.82
C ILE A 346 8.22 29.91 30.81
N ASN A 347 9.48 29.55 30.56
CA ASN A 347 10.22 28.67 31.46
C ASN A 347 10.52 29.33 32.81
N GLU A 348 10.84 30.63 32.85
CA GLU A 348 11.02 31.39 34.08
C GLU A 348 9.74 31.40 34.93
N GLU A 349 8.60 31.74 34.32
CA GLU A 349 7.28 31.74 34.99
C GLU A 349 6.87 30.34 35.45
N TYR A 350 7.12 29.32 34.63
CA TYR A 350 6.89 27.93 35.01
C TYR A 350 7.69 27.52 36.25
N LEU A 351 8.96 27.92 36.34
CA LEU A 351 9.81 27.62 37.50
C LEU A 351 9.38 28.35 38.77
N LEU A 352 8.85 29.58 38.65
CA LEU A 352 8.25 30.31 39.77
C LEU A 352 7.01 29.58 40.28
N CYS A 353 6.10 29.20 39.38
CA CYS A 353 4.92 28.41 39.71
C CYS A 353 5.32 27.11 40.41
N LEU A 354 6.27 26.36 39.83
CA LEU A 354 6.75 25.09 40.39
C LEU A 354 7.26 25.26 41.84
N ARG A 355 7.95 26.36 42.13
CA ARG A 355 8.45 26.67 43.48
C ARG A 355 7.30 26.92 44.46
N GLU A 356 6.29 27.67 44.06
CA GLU A 356 5.11 27.96 44.88
C GLU A 356 4.31 26.68 45.19
N PHE A 357 3.99 25.88 44.18
CA PHE A 357 3.30 24.60 44.36
C PHE A 357 4.08 23.64 45.27
N ARG A 358 5.42 23.58 45.16
CA ARG A 358 6.26 22.80 46.08
C ARG A 358 6.10 23.24 47.53
N GLY A 359 5.98 24.53 47.79
CA GLY A 359 5.71 25.07 49.13
C GLY A 359 4.39 24.56 49.68
N HIS A 360 3.32 24.62 48.87
CA HIS A 360 2.01 24.09 49.27
C HIS A 360 2.04 22.58 49.52
N PHE A 361 2.72 21.80 48.68
CA PHE A 361 2.88 20.35 48.92
C PHE A 361 3.71 20.03 50.17
N ALA A 362 4.60 20.92 50.62
CA ALA A 362 5.26 20.77 51.91
C ALA A 362 4.28 20.94 53.08
N GLU A 363 3.36 21.91 52.99
CA GLU A 363 2.26 22.08 53.97
C GLU A 363 1.35 20.83 54.01
N VAL A 364 0.95 20.30 52.84
CA VAL A 364 0.15 19.06 52.75
C VAL A 364 0.83 17.89 53.47
N ARG A 365 2.14 17.70 53.26
CA ARG A 365 2.89 16.62 53.92
C ARG A 365 3.01 16.84 55.43
N ALA A 366 3.14 18.08 55.88
CA ALA A 366 3.15 18.41 57.30
C ALA A 366 1.83 18.05 58.00
N MET A 367 0.72 17.99 57.26
CA MET A 367 -0.57 17.49 57.74
C MET A 367 -0.67 15.95 57.76
N GLY A 368 0.35 15.22 57.32
CA GLY A 368 0.32 13.76 57.21
C GLY A 368 -0.49 13.23 56.02
N ILE A 369 -0.89 14.10 55.07
CA ILE A 369 -1.60 13.69 53.87
C ILE A 369 -0.57 13.24 52.81
N GLU A 370 -0.77 12.05 52.24
CA GLU A 370 0.10 11.55 51.18
C GLU A 370 -0.21 12.25 49.85
N VAL A 371 0.83 12.77 49.18
CA VAL A 371 0.73 13.32 47.82
C VAL A 371 0.92 12.19 46.81
N GLY A 372 0.01 12.03 45.85
CA GLY A 372 0.07 10.98 44.84
C GLY A 372 1.39 10.91 44.05
N TYR A 373 1.71 9.72 43.52
CA TYR A 373 3.00 9.47 42.85
C TYR A 373 3.22 10.38 41.64
N ASN A 374 2.20 10.55 40.79
CA ASN A 374 2.35 11.34 39.56
C ASN A 374 2.55 12.82 39.87
N LEU A 375 1.84 13.36 40.87
CA LEU A 375 2.05 14.72 41.37
C LEU A 375 3.45 14.87 41.97
N ARG A 376 3.92 13.91 42.78
CA ARG A 376 5.29 13.96 43.32
C ARG A 376 6.35 13.96 42.22
N GLU A 377 6.17 13.12 41.20
CA GLU A 377 7.09 13.07 40.07
C GLU A 377 7.04 14.37 39.26
N PHE A 378 5.86 14.86 38.90
CA PHE A 378 5.65 16.06 38.11
C PHE A 378 6.21 17.31 38.80
N TYR A 379 5.89 17.51 40.08
CA TYR A 379 6.38 18.66 40.84
C TYR A 379 7.82 18.48 41.36
N GLY A 380 8.46 17.34 41.09
CA GLY A 380 9.83 17.06 41.54
C GLY A 380 9.96 16.97 43.07
N LEU A 381 8.93 16.49 43.75
CA LEU A 381 8.88 16.27 45.20
C LEU A 381 9.65 15.00 45.64
N ARG A 382 10.66 14.58 44.87
CA ARG A 382 11.42 13.35 45.14
C ARG A 382 11.97 13.41 46.56
N GLU A 383 11.66 12.40 47.37
CA GLU A 383 12.33 12.23 48.64
C GLU A 383 13.84 12.10 48.38
N PRO A 384 14.69 12.71 49.23
CA PRO A 384 16.11 12.42 49.15
C PRO A 384 16.26 10.91 49.25
N LYS A 385 16.79 10.28 48.20
CA LYS A 385 17.10 8.85 48.24
C LYS A 385 17.90 8.65 49.52
N LYS A 386 17.35 7.96 50.53
CA LYS A 386 18.10 7.58 51.72
C LYS A 386 19.35 6.91 51.19
N LYS A 387 20.50 7.57 51.26
CA LYS A 387 21.78 6.93 50.95
C LYS A 387 21.76 5.72 51.87
N ARG A 388 21.66 4.52 51.29
CA ARG A 388 21.98 3.31 52.03
C ARG A 388 23.45 3.47 52.36
N PHE A 389 23.74 4.09 53.51
CA PHE A 389 25.04 3.95 54.12
C PHE A 389 25.16 2.46 54.37
N GLY A 390 25.92 1.78 53.51
CA GLY A 390 26.35 0.43 53.78
C GLY A 390 27.08 0.48 55.10
N LEU A 391 26.45 -0.05 56.14
CA LEU A 391 27.16 -0.54 57.30
C LEU A 391 27.99 -1.71 56.79
N PHE A 392 29.26 -1.44 56.50
CA PHE A 392 30.32 -2.45 56.53
C PHE A 392 30.71 -2.68 57.99
#